data_AF-A0A1V5DUT4-F1
#
_entry.id   AF-A0A1V5DUT4-F1
#
_cell.length_a   1.000
_cell.length_b   1.000
_cell.length_c   1.000
_cell.angle_alpha   90.00
_cell.angle_beta   90.00
_cell.angle_gamma   90.00
#
_symmetry.space_group_name_H-M   'P 1'
#
loop_
_entity.id
_entity.type
_entity.pdbx_description
1 polymer ?
#
loop_
_entity_poly.entity_id
_entity_poly.type
_entity_poly.pdbx_seq_one_letter_code
_entity_poly.pdbx_strand_id
1 'polypeptide(L)'
;MADLIVRTEGVKWVLSVGEFVGDVYFSLRTKRRRGSADRIAQRMVADLGTGGGHEMMAGGKVTAVGMPHLSPGELTEILVARFLKAVKRRDTKAENLLAYSREAAVPGKPDSAEPSLEERKSGSSRIQR
;
A
#
# COMPACT_ATOMS: atom_id res chain seq x y z
N MET A 1 5.35 9.64 -0.75
CA MET A 1 4.78 8.41 -1.34
C MET A 1 3.42 8.04 -0.76
N ALA A 2 3.23 8.03 0.56
CA ALA A 2 2.00 7.55 1.20
C ALA A 2 0.69 8.20 0.67
N ASP A 3 0.73 9.49 0.29
CA ASP A 3 -0.42 10.19 -0.27
C ASP A 3 -0.93 9.70 -1.60
N LEU A 4 -0.02 9.22 -2.45
CA LEU A 4 -0.40 8.66 -3.74
C LEU A 4 -1.12 7.33 -3.53
N ILE A 5 -0.52 6.47 -2.71
CA ILE A 5 -0.99 5.11 -2.48
C ILE A 5 -2.31 5.09 -1.69
N VAL A 6 -2.52 6.02 -0.76
CA VAL A 6 -3.74 6.02 0.07
C VAL A 6 -4.99 6.27 -0.78
N ARG A 7 -4.85 6.87 -1.96
CA ARG A 7 -5.97 7.13 -2.89
C ARG A 7 -6.50 5.87 -3.58
N THR A 8 -5.70 4.82 -3.68
CA THR A 8 -6.12 3.54 -4.28
C THR A 8 -7.38 2.99 -3.63
N GLU A 9 -8.30 2.47 -4.44
CA GLU A 9 -9.54 1.85 -3.97
C GLU A 9 -9.25 0.67 -3.03
N GLY A 10 -10.11 0.47 -2.03
CA GLY A 10 -9.93 -0.59 -1.02
C GLY A 10 -8.83 -0.33 0.03
N VAL A 11 -7.88 0.59 -0.22
CA VAL A 11 -6.81 0.92 0.73
C VAL A 11 -7.35 1.79 1.87
N LYS A 12 -7.22 1.32 3.12
CA LYS A 12 -7.66 2.06 4.32
C LYS A 12 -6.53 2.76 5.05
N TRP A 13 -5.33 2.19 4.97
CA TRP A 13 -4.13 2.67 5.65
C TRP A 13 -2.94 2.47 4.72
N VAL A 14 -1.99 3.41 4.78
CA VAL A 14 -0.70 3.31 4.10
C VAL A 14 0.38 3.71 5.08
N LEU A 15 1.37 2.83 5.24
CA LEU A 15 2.64 3.13 5.86
C LEU A 15 3.71 3.10 4.77
N SER A 16 4.45 4.19 4.63
CA SER A 16 5.69 4.23 3.85
C SER A 16 6.86 4.40 4.80
N VAL A 17 7.89 3.57 4.69
CA VAL A 17 9.10 3.62 5.50
C VAL A 17 10.31 3.77 4.57
N GLY A 18 11.33 4.50 5.00
CA GLY A 18 12.57 4.65 4.26
C GLY A 18 13.73 4.98 5.17
N GLU A 19 14.91 4.49 4.83
CA GLU A 19 16.15 4.77 5.52
C GLU A 19 16.86 5.98 4.88
N PHE A 20 17.42 6.85 5.72
CA PHE A 20 18.26 7.94 5.27
C PHE A 20 19.31 8.29 6.34
N VAL A 21 20.59 8.14 6.00
CA VAL A 21 21.73 8.49 6.86
C VAL A 21 21.65 7.83 8.26
N GLY A 22 21.29 6.55 8.29
CA GLY A 22 21.18 5.77 9.55
C GLY A 22 19.93 6.05 10.38
N ASP A 23 19.08 6.99 9.96
CA ASP A 23 17.74 7.22 10.52
C ASP A 23 16.69 6.50 9.66
N VAL A 24 15.64 6.00 10.32
CA VAL A 24 14.46 5.43 9.65
C VAL A 24 13.31 6.41 9.76
N TYR A 25 12.82 6.87 8.60
CA TYR A 25 11.69 7.78 8.47
C TYR A 25 10.45 7.02 8.05
N PHE A 26 9.29 7.46 8.51
CA PHE A 26 8.02 6.94 8.01
C PHE A 26 6.97 8.02 7.81
N SER A 27 6.04 7.73 6.90
CA SER A 27 4.83 8.50 6.67
C SER A 27 3.62 7.58 6.73
N LEU A 28 2.63 7.97 7.52
CA LEU A 28 1.40 7.24 7.77
C LEU A 28 0.20 8.05 7.24
N ARG A 29 -0.62 7.43 6.39
CA ARG A 29 -1.84 8.02 5.83
C ARG A 29 -3.03 7.09 5.99
N THR A 30 -4.21 7.65 6.20
CA THR A 30 -5.46 6.88 6.25
C THR A 30 -6.62 7.63 5.62
N LYS A 31 -7.57 6.89 5.02
CA LYS A 31 -8.89 7.42 4.62
C LYS A 31 -9.88 7.49 5.79
N ARG A 32 -9.52 6.97 6.96
CA ARG A 32 -10.41 6.96 8.13
C ARG A 32 -10.39 8.33 8.81
N ARG A 33 -11.46 9.12 8.69
CA ARG A 33 -11.64 10.42 9.38
C ARG A 33 -11.39 10.37 10.90
N ARG A 34 -11.68 9.24 11.55
CA ARG A 34 -11.40 9.01 12.98
C ARG A 34 -10.20 8.09 13.21
N GLY A 35 -9.27 8.04 12.26
CA GLY A 35 -8.18 7.07 12.22
C GLY A 35 -7.13 7.26 13.31
N SER A 36 -7.01 8.46 13.88
CA SER A 36 -5.98 8.81 14.86
C SER A 36 -4.57 8.39 14.40
N ALA A 37 -4.20 8.75 13.17
CA ALA A 37 -2.88 8.46 12.61
C ALA A 37 -1.76 9.04 13.48
N ASP A 38 -2.01 10.20 14.11
CA ASP A 38 -1.16 10.83 15.13
C ASP A 38 -0.86 9.88 16.30
N ARG A 39 -1.90 9.28 16.89
CA ARG A 39 -1.75 8.36 18.03
C ARG A 39 -1.07 7.06 17.63
N ILE A 40 -1.32 6.57 16.41
CA ILE A 40 -0.64 5.39 15.90
C ILE A 40 0.84 5.69 15.68
N ALA A 41 1.19 6.83 15.07
CA ALA A 41 2.57 7.23 14.87
C ALA A 41 3.34 7.35 16.20
N GLN A 42 2.74 7.97 17.22
CA GLN A 42 3.33 8.05 18.56
C GLN A 42 3.58 6.67 19.17
N ARG A 43 2.62 5.75 19.05
CA ARG A 43 2.78 4.36 19.53
C ARG A 43 3.84 3.58 18.75
N MET A 44 3.96 3.84 17.45
CA MET A 44 4.98 3.19 16.62
C MET A 44 6.38 3.57 17.06
N VAL A 45 6.62 4.82 17.43
CA VAL A 45 7.96 5.30 17.82
C VAL A 45 8.25 5.25 19.31
N ALA A 46 7.30 4.80 20.15
CA ALA A 46 7.45 4.77 21.59
C ALA A 46 8.80 4.16 22.01
N ASP A 47 9.56 4.88 22.83
CA ASP A 47 10.89 4.53 23.33
C ASP A 47 12.01 4.43 22.28
N LEU A 48 11.72 4.78 21.02
CA LEU A 48 12.65 4.66 19.89
C LEU A 48 12.90 6.00 19.18
N GLY A 49 11.93 6.91 19.15
CA GLY A 49 12.09 8.15 18.41
C GLY A 49 10.92 9.10 18.55
N THR A 50 10.72 9.92 17.51
CA THR A 50 9.72 10.99 17.50
C THR A 50 8.70 10.77 16.39
N GLY A 51 7.42 11.00 16.72
CA GLY A 51 6.31 10.70 15.83
C GLY A 51 5.11 11.56 16.19
N GLY A 52 4.40 12.04 15.18
CA GLY A 52 3.29 12.96 15.35
C GLY A 52 2.53 13.20 14.06
N GLY A 53 1.50 14.03 14.13
CA GLY A 53 0.63 14.31 12.98
C GLY A 53 -0.70 14.91 13.39
N HIS A 54 -1.63 14.92 12.45
CA HIS A 54 -3.00 15.39 12.64
C HIS A 54 -3.99 14.47 11.91
N GLU A 55 -4.95 13.92 12.65
CA GLU A 55 -6.08 13.10 12.16
C GLU A 55 -5.69 11.94 11.23
N MET A 56 -5.65 12.20 9.92
CA MET A 56 -5.47 11.23 8.84
C MET A 56 -4.03 11.16 8.33
N MET A 57 -3.16 12.04 8.82
CA MET A 57 -1.79 12.20 8.35
C MET A 57 -0.84 12.23 9.54
N ALA A 58 0.18 11.39 9.50
CA ALA A 58 1.22 11.39 10.50
C ALA A 58 2.55 10.95 9.90
N GLY A 59 3.61 11.10 10.68
CA GLY A 59 4.94 10.65 10.33
C GLY A 59 5.86 10.71 11.53
N GLY A 60 7.09 10.32 11.31
CA GLY A 60 8.09 10.34 12.36
C GLY A 60 9.41 9.78 11.89
N LYS A 61 10.33 9.70 12.84
CA LYS A 61 11.63 9.11 12.65
C LYS A 61 12.09 8.35 13.88
N VAL A 62 12.92 7.35 13.64
CA VAL A 62 13.65 6.58 14.65
C VAL A 62 15.12 6.63 14.28
N THR A 63 15.98 6.89 15.26
CA THR A 63 17.42 6.94 15.05
C THR A 63 18.08 5.67 15.58
N ALA A 64 18.99 5.08 14.81
CA ALA A 64 19.85 4.02 15.31
C ALA A 64 20.96 4.56 16.23
N VAL A 65 21.19 5.88 16.21
CA VAL A 65 22.22 6.54 17.05
C VAL A 65 21.81 6.42 18.52
N GLY A 66 22.62 5.70 19.30
CA GLY A 66 22.33 5.39 20.71
C GLY A 66 21.68 4.02 20.94
N MET A 67 21.39 3.28 19.87
CA MET A 67 20.90 1.89 19.92
C MET A 67 21.86 0.96 19.15
N PRO A 68 23.06 0.66 19.71
CA PRO A 68 24.12 -0.05 19.00
C PRO A 68 23.75 -1.49 18.58
N HIS A 69 22.64 -2.03 19.08
CA HIS A 69 22.15 -3.37 18.78
C HIS A 69 21.02 -3.39 17.75
N LEU A 70 20.60 -2.25 17.21
CA LEU A 70 19.49 -2.15 16.27
C LEU A 70 19.96 -1.50 14.96
N SER A 71 19.95 -2.28 13.90
CA SER A 71 20.15 -1.79 12.54
C SER A 71 18.90 -1.03 12.03
N PRO A 72 19.05 -0.14 11.04
CA PRO A 72 17.91 0.51 10.38
C PRO A 72 16.88 -0.48 9.79
N GLY A 73 17.34 -1.66 9.33
CA GLY A 73 16.46 -2.74 8.89
C GLY A 73 15.60 -3.29 10.02
N GLU A 74 16.19 -3.57 11.19
CA GLU A 74 15.45 -4.03 12.37
C GLU A 74 14.47 -2.97 12.89
N LEU A 75 14.87 -1.69 12.85
CA LEU A 75 13.97 -0.59 13.18
C LEU A 75 12.78 -0.51 12.22
N THR A 76 13.01 -0.75 10.92
CA THR A 76 11.94 -0.83 9.92
C THR A 76 10.96 -1.95 10.24
N GLU A 77 11.45 -3.15 10.55
CA GLU A 77 10.61 -4.29 10.94
C GLU A 77 9.81 -4.01 12.22
N ILE A 78 10.43 -3.37 13.22
CA ILE A 78 9.74 -2.97 14.45
C ILE A 78 8.61 -1.97 14.15
N LEU A 79 8.85 -0.97 13.31
CA LEU A 79 7.83 0.01 12.91
C LEU A 79 6.66 -0.66 12.18
N VAL A 80 6.94 -1.58 11.25
CA VAL A 80 5.93 -2.36 10.51
C VAL A 80 5.10 -3.21 11.48
N ALA A 81 5.75 -3.96 12.37
CA ALA A 81 5.08 -4.80 13.35
C ALA A 81 4.18 -3.98 14.31
N ARG A 82 4.68 -2.85 14.81
CA ARG A 82 3.91 -1.94 15.68
C ARG A 82 2.71 -1.33 14.94
N PHE A 83 2.87 -0.96 13.67
CA PHE A 83 1.77 -0.51 12.83
C PHE A 83 0.70 -1.59 12.64
N LEU A 84 1.07 -2.80 12.24
CA LEU A 84 0.15 -3.94 12.05
C LEU A 84 -0.61 -4.26 13.34
N LYS A 85 0.07 -4.20 14.49
CA LYS A 85 -0.55 -4.31 15.81
C LYS A 85 -1.58 -3.19 16.05
N ALA A 86 -1.23 -1.95 15.77
CA ALA A 86 -2.11 -0.80 15.97
C ALA A 86 -3.38 -0.86 15.11
N VAL A 87 -3.28 -1.38 13.88
CA VAL A 87 -4.44 -1.52 12.97
C VAL A 87 -5.16 -2.87 13.11
N LYS A 88 -4.81 -3.69 14.10
CA LYS A 88 -5.42 -5.01 14.39
C LYS A 88 -5.29 -6.00 13.22
N ARG A 89 -4.09 -6.10 12.64
CA ARG A 89 -3.72 -6.97 11.50
C ARG A 89 -2.46 -7.81 11.77
N ARG A 90 -2.26 -8.24 13.02
CA ARG A 90 -1.03 -8.93 13.47
C ARG A 90 -0.71 -10.22 12.72
N ASP A 91 -1.73 -10.89 12.17
CA ASP A 91 -1.59 -12.21 11.54
C ASP A 91 -1.80 -12.15 10.01
N THR A 92 -1.55 -10.98 9.40
CA THR A 92 -1.70 -10.80 7.96
C THR A 92 -0.37 -11.02 7.26
N LYS A 93 -0.35 -11.92 6.28
CA LYS A 93 0.82 -12.13 5.42
C LYS A 93 0.98 -10.95 4.46
N ALA A 94 2.20 -10.42 4.33
CA ALA A 94 2.50 -9.41 3.33
C ALA A 94 2.55 -10.03 1.93
N GLU A 95 2.01 -9.30 0.95
CA GLU A 95 2.06 -9.67 -0.46
C GLU A 95 2.85 -8.63 -1.24
N ASN A 96 3.76 -9.09 -2.10
CA ASN A 96 4.54 -8.18 -2.94
C ASN A 96 3.67 -7.71 -4.12
N LEU A 97 3.15 -6.49 -4.01
CA LEU A 97 2.31 -5.89 -5.06
C LEU A 97 3.05 -5.65 -6.38
N LEU A 98 4.39 -5.55 -6.38
CA LEU A 98 5.18 -5.41 -7.60
C LEU A 98 5.33 -6.72 -8.37
N ALA A 99 4.99 -7.86 -7.77
CA ALA A 99 4.93 -9.12 -8.52
C ALA A 99 3.85 -9.04 -9.62
N TYR A 100 2.69 -8.45 -9.31
CA TYR A 100 1.60 -8.24 -10.27
C TYR A 100 1.96 -7.28 -11.40
N SER A 101 2.76 -6.23 -11.13
CA SER A 101 3.12 -5.27 -12.18
C SER A 101 4.08 -5.86 -13.21
N ARG A 102 4.95 -6.80 -12.81
CA ARG A 102 5.80 -7.52 -13.77
C ARG A 102 4.99 -8.39 -14.73
N GLU A 103 3.92 -9.00 -14.23
CA GLU A 103 3.01 -9.82 -15.03
C GLU A 103 2.11 -8.95 -15.93
N ALA A 104 1.55 -7.85 -15.40
CA ALA A 104 0.74 -6.91 -16.17
C ALA A 104 1.54 -6.05 -17.17
N ALA A 105 2.85 -5.89 -16.97
CA ALA A 105 3.75 -5.21 -17.90
C ALA A 105 4.19 -6.09 -19.08
N VAL A 106 3.82 -7.37 -19.10
CA VAL A 106 3.94 -8.20 -20.31
C VAL A 106 2.89 -7.69 -21.31
N PRO A 107 3.28 -7.18 -22.48
CA PRO A 107 2.30 -6.73 -23.47
C PRO A 107 1.40 -7.91 -23.83
N GLY A 108 0.09 -7.74 -23.62
CA GLY A 108 -0.90 -8.74 -23.99
C GLY A 108 -0.72 -9.14 -25.45
N LYS A 109 -0.81 -10.44 -25.76
CA LYS A 109 -0.93 -10.88 -27.15
C LYS A 109 -2.07 -10.09 -27.79
N PRO A 110 -1.92 -9.56 -29.02
CA PRO A 110 -3.04 -8.94 -29.72
C PRO A 110 -4.17 -9.95 -29.78
N ASP A 111 -5.36 -9.54 -29.34
CA ASP A 111 -6.58 -10.33 -29.43
C ASP A 111 -6.72 -10.81 -30.88
N SER A 112 -6.44 -12.09 -31.10
CA SER A 112 -6.62 -12.71 -32.39
C SER A 112 -8.12 -12.85 -32.64
N ALA A 113 -8.56 -12.09 -33.64
CA ALA A 113 -9.82 -12.20 -34.38
C ALA A 113 -11.10 -11.69 -33.71
N GLU A 114 -11.41 -10.41 -33.96
CA GLU A 114 -12.82 -10.03 -34.17
C GLU A 114 -13.32 -10.78 -35.43
N PRO A 115 -14.40 -11.57 -35.38
CA PRO A 115 -14.98 -12.13 -36.59
C PRO A 115 -15.61 -11.02 -37.43
N SER A 116 -15.37 -11.07 -38.74
CA SER A 116 -15.78 -10.04 -39.69
C SER A 116 -17.30 -9.87 -39.75
N LEU A 117 -17.73 -8.65 -40.04
CA LEU A 117 -19.13 -8.20 -40.05
C LEU A 117 -20.02 -8.87 -41.13
N GLU A 118 -19.51 -9.83 -41.90
CA GLU A 118 -20.25 -10.44 -43.02
C GLU A 118 -21.19 -11.59 -42.60
N GLU A 119 -20.99 -12.22 -41.44
CA GLU A 119 -21.86 -13.33 -40.99
C GLU A 119 -23.23 -12.88 -40.47
N ARG A 120 -23.44 -11.58 -40.22
CA ARG A 120 -24.71 -11.06 -39.65
C ARG A 120 -25.86 -10.94 -40.65
N LYS A 121 -25.61 -11.07 -41.96
CA LYS A 121 -26.66 -10.84 -42.98
C LYS A 121 -27.37 -12.11 -43.50
N SER A 122 -26.98 -13.30 -43.07
CA SER A 122 -27.66 -14.54 -43.48
C SER A 122 -28.53 -15.09 -42.34
N GLY A 123 -29.67 -14.46 -42.07
CA GLY A 123 -30.51 -14.95 -40.97
C GLY A 123 -31.77 -14.15 -40.65
N SER A 124 -32.42 -13.51 -41.63
CA SER A 124 -33.81 -13.12 -41.44
C SER A 124 -34.53 -13.02 -42.78
N SER A 125 -35.08 -14.15 -43.22
CA SER A 125 -36.08 -14.19 -44.28
C SER A 125 -37.09 -15.30 -43.99
N ARG A 126 -38.37 -14.91 -44.00
CA ARG A 126 -39.61 -15.71 -43.83
C ARG A 126 -39.82 -16.23 -42.40
N ILE A 127 -41.00 -16.05 -41.82
CA ILE A 127 -42.28 -16.60 -42.31
C ILE A 127 -43.46 -15.66 -42.00
N GLN A 128 -44.31 -15.48 -43.01
CA GLN A 128 -45.67 -14.93 -42.95
C GLN A 128 -46.70 -16.00 -42.55
N ARG A 129 -47.83 -15.51 -42.05
CA ARG A 129 -49.17 -16.13 -41.86
C ARG A 129 -49.49 -16.61 -40.45
#